data_AF-A0A0B5AW51-F1
#
_entry.id   AF-A0A0B5AW51-F1
#
_cell.length_a   1.000
_cell.length_b   1.000
_cell.length_c   1.000
_cell.angle_alpha   90.00
_cell.angle_beta   90.00
_cell.angle_gamma   90.00
#
_symmetry.space_group_name_H-M   'P 1'
#
loop_
_entity.id
_entity.type
_entity.pdbx_description
1 polymer ?
#
loop_
_entity_poly.entity_id
_entity_poly.type
_entity_poly.pdbx_seq_one_letter_code
_entity_poly.pdbx_strand_id
1 'polypeptide(L)'
;MNLLRLYKLSNFLYKKNLFKLSKLVDIINKIVNKSIVYGSTQIGEDTRFAYGGISVVIHKHAKIGQKCMIGQCVTIGGVHGKQNGVPVIENNVYIGAGAKIIGNVVIGNNTIIAPNAVVTKSIEPCSVVGGIPAKYISKINRESFNEKYKYYGIERYIDE
;
A
#
# COMPACT_ATOMS: atom_id res chain seq x y z
N MET A 1 9.63 -15.59 -6.60
CA MET A 1 10.43 -14.75 -5.67
C MET A 1 9.46 -13.83 -4.92
N ASN A 2 9.74 -13.41 -3.68
CA ASN A 2 8.85 -12.53 -2.91
C ASN A 2 9.44 -11.11 -2.87
N LEU A 3 8.69 -10.12 -3.35
CA LEU A 3 9.06 -8.70 -3.37
C LEU A 3 9.58 -8.19 -2.03
N LEU A 4 8.93 -8.60 -0.93
CA LEU A 4 9.25 -8.13 0.40
C LEU A 4 10.65 -8.56 0.86
N ARG A 5 11.15 -9.71 0.40
CA ARG A 5 12.52 -10.17 0.73
C ARG A 5 13.58 -9.25 0.12
N LEU A 6 13.43 -8.93 -1.17
CA LEU A 6 14.35 -8.02 -1.86
C LEU A 6 14.23 -6.59 -1.33
N TYR A 7 13.00 -6.12 -1.06
CA TYR A 7 12.78 -4.84 -0.39
C TYR A 7 13.48 -4.78 0.97
N LYS A 8 13.33 -5.79 1.84
CA LYS A 8 13.96 -5.81 3.16
C LYS A 8 15.49 -5.74 3.06
N LEU A 9 16.08 -6.47 2.11
CA LEU A 9 17.52 -6.39 1.82
C LEU A 9 17.91 -4.99 1.34
N SER A 10 17.18 -4.41 0.39
CA SER A 10 17.43 -3.06 -0.11
C SER A 10 17.31 -2.00 0.99
N ASN A 11 16.29 -2.11 1.85
CA ASN A 11 16.05 -1.22 2.99
C ASN A 11 17.17 -1.33 4.03
N PHE A 12 17.66 -2.53 4.30
CA PHE A 12 18.82 -2.75 5.17
C PHE A 12 20.07 -2.05 4.62
N LEU A 13 20.38 -2.25 3.33
CA LEU A 13 21.51 -1.60 2.67
C LEU A 13 21.37 -0.07 2.66
N TYR A 14 20.17 0.43 2.39
CA TYR A 14 19.85 1.85 2.41
C TYR A 14 20.11 2.46 3.80
N LYS A 15 19.64 1.82 4.87
CA LYS A 15 19.87 2.24 6.28
C LYS A 15 21.34 2.22 6.70
N LYS A 16 22.17 1.42 6.02
CA LYS A 16 23.64 1.38 6.21
C LYS A 16 24.40 2.37 5.31
N ASN A 17 23.69 3.30 4.64
CA ASN A 17 24.24 4.26 3.68
C ASN A 17 24.89 3.63 2.43
N LEU A 18 24.61 2.35 2.13
CA LEU A 18 25.11 1.64 0.96
C LEU A 18 24.18 1.87 -0.25
N PHE A 19 23.97 3.13 -0.63
CA PHE A 19 22.94 3.53 -1.58
C PHE A 19 23.08 2.90 -2.97
N LYS A 20 24.31 2.72 -3.48
CA LYS A 20 24.57 2.07 -4.77
C LYS A 20 24.09 0.61 -4.78
N LEU A 21 24.36 -0.12 -3.69
CA LEU A 21 23.95 -1.51 -3.53
C LEU A 21 22.44 -1.62 -3.33
N SER A 22 21.83 -0.75 -2.51
CA SER A 22 20.37 -0.66 -2.38
C SER A 22 19.71 -0.46 -3.75
N LYS A 23 20.20 0.48 -4.56
CA LYS A 23 19.69 0.73 -5.92
C LYS A 23 19.84 -0.48 -6.84
N LEU A 24 20.93 -1.24 -6.72
CA LEU A 24 21.10 -2.49 -7.48
C LEU A 24 20.04 -3.53 -7.10
N VAL A 25 19.77 -3.70 -5.80
CA VAL A 25 18.71 -4.60 -5.32
C VAL A 25 17.32 -4.13 -5.80
N ASP A 26 17.06 -2.82 -5.83
CA ASP A 26 15.82 -2.26 -6.38
C ASP A 26 15.66 -2.59 -7.88
N ILE A 27 16.74 -2.55 -8.66
CA ILE A 27 16.74 -2.96 -10.08
C ILE A 27 16.45 -4.45 -10.23
N ILE A 28 17.05 -5.30 -9.38
CA ILE A 28 16.75 -6.74 -9.37
C ILE A 28 15.28 -6.98 -9.04
N ASN A 29 14.72 -6.25 -8.07
CA ASN A 29 13.31 -6.33 -7.71
C ASN A 29 12.39 -5.96 -8.89
N LYS A 30 12.77 -4.92 -9.64
CA LYS A 30 12.08 -4.49 -10.87
C LYS A 30 12.10 -5.57 -11.96
N ILE A 31 13.21 -6.29 -12.13
CA ILE A 31 13.32 -7.32 -13.18
C ILE A 31 12.59 -8.61 -12.77
N VAL A 32 12.83 -9.09 -11.55
CA VAL A 32 12.34 -10.40 -11.09
C VAL A 32 10.86 -10.36 -10.71
N ASN A 33 10.44 -9.34 -9.97
CA ASN A 33 9.05 -9.25 -9.49
C ASN A 33 8.19 -8.33 -10.37
N LYS A 34 8.78 -7.67 -11.37
CA LYS A 34 8.10 -6.67 -12.21
C LYS A 34 7.50 -5.51 -11.40
N SER A 35 8.12 -5.20 -10.27
CA SER A 35 7.59 -4.26 -9.29
C SER A 35 8.61 -3.22 -8.89
N ILE A 36 8.13 -2.02 -8.61
CA ILE A 36 8.96 -0.88 -8.23
C ILE A 36 8.64 -0.55 -6.78
N VAL A 37 9.50 -1.02 -5.88
CA VAL A 37 9.47 -0.68 -4.45
C VAL A 37 10.91 -0.46 -4.03
N TYR A 38 11.19 0.72 -3.50
CA TYR A 38 12.54 1.17 -3.20
C TYR A 38 12.94 0.80 -1.78
N GLY A 39 14.23 0.54 -1.56
CA GLY A 39 14.76 0.38 -0.21
C GLY A 39 14.52 1.60 0.70
N SER A 40 14.33 2.79 0.14
CA SER A 40 14.02 4.02 0.89
C SER A 40 12.55 4.15 1.32
N THR A 41 11.63 3.37 0.74
CA THR A 41 10.21 3.43 1.07
C THR A 41 9.99 3.02 2.52
N GLN A 42 9.05 3.65 3.21
CA GLN A 42 8.67 3.27 4.58
C GLN A 42 7.49 2.30 4.52
N ILE A 43 7.73 1.04 4.92
CA ILE A 43 6.71 0.00 4.98
C ILE A 43 6.74 -0.61 6.38
N GLY A 44 5.61 -0.54 7.09
CA GLY A 44 5.44 -1.07 8.42
C GLY A 44 5.51 -2.60 8.47
N GLU A 45 5.71 -3.11 9.69
CA GLU A 45 5.79 -4.54 9.98
C GLU A 45 4.48 -5.26 9.63
N ASP A 46 4.60 -6.56 9.33
CA ASP A 46 3.49 -7.43 8.94
C ASP A 46 2.67 -7.01 7.72
N THR A 47 3.09 -5.98 6.99
CA THR A 47 2.51 -5.63 5.68
C THR A 47 2.86 -6.70 4.65
N ARG A 48 1.83 -7.18 3.95
CA ARG A 48 1.88 -8.28 2.99
C ARG A 48 1.56 -7.80 1.59
N PHE A 49 2.16 -8.48 0.62
CA PHE A 49 1.93 -8.27 -0.80
C PHE A 49 1.32 -9.55 -1.40
N ALA A 50 0.11 -9.45 -1.91
CA ALA A 50 -0.58 -10.57 -2.54
C ALA A 50 0.19 -11.04 -3.79
N TYR A 51 0.16 -12.34 -4.06
CA TYR A 51 0.82 -12.97 -5.22
C TYR A 51 2.30 -12.58 -5.37
N GLY A 52 3.01 -12.45 -4.23
CA GLY A 52 4.42 -12.09 -4.21
C GLY A 52 4.71 -10.61 -4.54
N GLY A 53 3.67 -9.78 -4.68
CA GLY A 53 3.76 -8.36 -4.97
C GLY A 53 4.01 -8.01 -6.42
N ILE A 54 3.59 -8.86 -7.36
CA ILE A 54 3.79 -8.64 -8.79
C ILE A 54 3.12 -7.36 -9.30
N SER A 55 3.85 -6.61 -10.13
CA SER A 55 3.39 -5.36 -10.76
C SER A 55 2.97 -4.25 -9.79
N VAL A 56 3.45 -4.29 -8.55
CA VAL A 56 3.20 -3.22 -7.57
C VAL A 56 4.19 -2.07 -7.78
N VAL A 57 3.69 -0.85 -7.79
CA VAL A 57 4.49 0.37 -7.93
C VAL A 57 4.23 1.28 -6.74
N ILE A 58 5.26 1.53 -5.93
CA ILE A 58 5.19 2.40 -4.75
C ILE A 58 6.23 3.50 -4.89
N HIS A 59 5.77 4.75 -4.77
CA HIS A 59 6.64 5.91 -4.78
C HIS A 59 7.68 5.84 -3.64
N LYS A 60 8.92 6.22 -3.91
CA LYS A 60 10.07 6.10 -2.97
C LYS A 60 9.90 6.83 -1.63
N HIS A 61 8.99 7.80 -1.55
CA HIS A 61 8.70 8.60 -0.36
C HIS A 61 7.31 8.31 0.24
N ALA A 62 6.52 7.41 -0.36
CA ALA A 62 5.26 7.00 0.24
C ALA A 62 5.50 6.29 1.57
N LYS A 63 4.51 6.41 2.46
CA LYS A 63 4.52 5.75 3.77
C LYS A 63 3.38 4.73 3.80
N ILE A 64 3.70 3.52 4.24
CA ILE A 64 2.73 2.45 4.45
C ILE A 64 2.85 1.97 5.88
N GLY A 65 1.74 1.95 6.59
CA GLY A 65 1.64 1.46 7.96
C GLY A 65 1.86 -0.04 8.10
N GLN A 66 1.52 -0.55 9.27
CA GLN A 66 1.67 -1.95 9.64
C GLN A 66 0.45 -2.75 9.20
N LYS A 67 0.63 -4.07 9.01
CA LYS A 67 -0.44 -5.04 8.76
C LYS A 67 -1.33 -4.71 7.54
N CYS A 68 -0.80 -3.98 6.56
CA CYS A 68 -1.52 -3.71 5.33
C CYS A 68 -1.50 -4.92 4.40
N MET A 69 -2.53 -5.07 3.57
CA MET A 69 -2.56 -6.06 2.50
C MET A 69 -2.60 -5.33 1.15
N ILE A 70 -1.57 -5.53 0.33
CA ILE A 70 -1.42 -4.85 -0.96
C ILE A 70 -1.63 -5.86 -2.08
N GLY A 71 -2.69 -5.67 -2.87
CA GLY A 71 -2.98 -6.45 -4.07
C GLY A 71 -1.92 -6.27 -5.18
N GLN A 72 -1.89 -7.22 -6.10
CA GLN A 72 -1.09 -7.10 -7.33
C GLN A 72 -1.54 -5.90 -8.18
N CYS A 73 -0.65 -5.38 -9.03
CA CYS A 73 -0.93 -4.25 -9.94
C CYS A 73 -1.38 -2.94 -9.25
N VAL A 74 -1.19 -2.82 -7.93
CA VAL A 74 -1.47 -1.60 -7.18
C VAL A 74 -0.43 -0.52 -7.50
N THR A 75 -0.89 0.72 -7.61
CA THR A 75 0.01 1.89 -7.70
C THR A 75 -0.26 2.84 -6.54
N ILE A 76 0.80 3.19 -5.81
CA ILE A 76 0.82 4.22 -4.77
C ILE A 76 1.75 5.32 -5.28
N GLY A 77 1.18 6.30 -6.00
CA GLY A 77 1.91 7.24 -6.83
C GLY A 77 1.80 8.68 -6.32
N GLY A 78 2.92 9.40 -6.32
CA GLY A 78 2.91 10.85 -6.06
C GLY A 78 2.45 11.65 -7.27
N VAL A 79 2.09 12.91 -7.04
CA VAL A 79 1.75 13.90 -8.07
C VAL A 79 2.67 15.10 -7.92
N HIS A 80 3.03 15.74 -9.03
CA HIS A 80 3.77 16.99 -9.05
C HIS A 80 2.82 18.17 -9.29
N GLY A 81 3.20 19.39 -8.87
CA GLY A 81 2.42 20.61 -9.11
C GLY A 81 1.60 21.05 -7.90
N LYS A 82 0.39 21.60 -8.12
CA LYS A 82 -0.44 22.21 -7.04
C LYS A 82 -0.83 21.23 -5.93
N GLN A 83 -0.93 19.93 -6.24
CA GLN A 83 -1.21 18.87 -5.26
C GLN A 83 0.03 18.02 -5.01
N ASN A 84 1.20 18.67 -4.93
CA ASN A 84 2.48 17.99 -4.72
C ASN A 84 2.43 17.13 -3.46
N GLY A 85 2.84 15.87 -3.59
CA GLY A 85 2.95 14.97 -2.47
C GLY A 85 2.76 13.51 -2.86
N VAL A 86 2.81 12.68 -1.84
CA VAL A 86 2.86 11.23 -1.96
C VAL A 86 1.86 10.62 -0.99
N PRO A 87 1.27 9.46 -1.30
CA PRO A 87 0.27 8.88 -0.41
C PRO A 87 0.87 8.44 0.93
N VAL A 88 0.03 8.55 1.97
CA VAL A 88 0.24 7.92 3.28
C VAL A 88 -0.86 6.89 3.48
N ILE A 89 -0.48 5.63 3.64
CA ILE A 89 -1.37 4.54 3.99
C ILE A 89 -1.16 4.26 5.47
N GLU A 90 -2.21 4.38 6.27
CA GLU A 90 -2.15 4.04 7.70
C GLU A 90 -2.16 2.52 7.91
N ASN A 91 -2.52 2.05 9.10
CA ASN A 91 -2.39 0.65 9.49
C ASN A 91 -3.61 -0.17 9.06
N ASN A 92 -3.39 -1.47 8.85
CA ASN A 92 -4.45 -2.46 8.65
C ASN A 92 -5.37 -2.12 7.45
N VAL A 93 -4.79 -1.50 6.41
CA VAL A 93 -5.50 -1.15 5.18
C VAL A 93 -5.43 -2.29 4.18
N TYR A 94 -6.58 -2.67 3.62
CA TYR A 94 -6.64 -3.55 2.46
C TYR A 94 -6.70 -2.73 1.17
N ILE A 95 -5.78 -2.99 0.26
CA ILE A 95 -5.76 -2.39 -1.08
C ILE A 95 -5.99 -3.48 -2.12
N GLY A 96 -7.17 -3.47 -2.71
CA GLY A 96 -7.57 -4.42 -3.74
C GLY A 96 -6.69 -4.37 -4.98
N ALA A 97 -6.61 -5.51 -5.68
CA ALA A 97 -5.81 -5.65 -6.89
C ALA A 97 -6.12 -4.53 -7.91
N GLY A 98 -5.07 -4.00 -8.53
CA GLY A 98 -5.19 -2.98 -9.57
C GLY A 98 -5.57 -1.57 -9.09
N ALA A 99 -5.82 -1.35 -7.80
CA ALA A 99 -6.17 -0.02 -7.29
C ALA A 99 -5.04 1.00 -7.50
N LYS A 100 -5.41 2.27 -7.66
CA LYS A 100 -4.51 3.40 -7.85
C LYS A 100 -4.78 4.42 -6.75
N ILE A 101 -3.78 4.72 -5.93
CA ILE A 101 -3.82 5.73 -4.87
C ILE A 101 -2.84 6.83 -5.27
N ILE A 102 -3.36 7.99 -5.63
CA ILE A 102 -2.60 9.01 -6.37
C ILE A 102 -2.68 10.36 -5.66
N GLY A 103 -1.50 10.96 -5.45
CA GLY A 103 -1.34 12.31 -4.89
C GLY A 103 -1.12 12.35 -3.39
N ASN A 104 -1.19 13.55 -2.82
CA ASN A 104 -1.09 13.78 -1.38
C ASN A 104 -2.39 13.39 -0.68
N VAL A 105 -2.60 12.08 -0.50
CA VAL A 105 -3.80 11.51 0.14
C VAL A 105 -3.42 10.66 1.33
N VAL A 106 -4.29 10.64 2.34
CA VAL A 106 -4.19 9.78 3.51
C VAL A 106 -5.29 8.73 3.44
N ILE A 107 -4.93 7.45 3.60
CA ILE A 107 -5.88 6.35 3.73
C ILE A 107 -5.91 5.93 5.19
N GLY A 108 -7.02 6.23 5.87
CA GLY A 108 -7.19 5.98 7.30
C GLY A 108 -7.15 4.50 7.67
N ASN A 109 -6.84 4.23 8.94
CA ASN A 109 -6.76 2.87 9.49
C ASN A 109 -7.97 1.99 9.15
N ASN A 110 -7.77 0.67 9.03
CA ASN A 110 -8.84 -0.31 8.86
C ASN A 110 -9.72 -0.08 7.61
N THR A 111 -9.18 0.59 6.58
CA THR A 111 -9.92 0.93 5.35
C THR A 111 -9.77 -0.15 4.29
N ILE A 112 -10.83 -0.37 3.51
CA ILE A 112 -10.85 -1.26 2.35
C ILE A 112 -10.96 -0.42 1.08
N ILE A 113 -9.94 -0.49 0.23
CA ILE A 113 -9.97 0.02 -1.14
C ILE A 113 -10.35 -1.14 -2.06
N ALA A 114 -11.49 -1.02 -2.75
CA ALA A 114 -11.95 -2.04 -3.68
C ALA A 114 -10.98 -2.22 -4.86
N PRO A 115 -10.95 -3.43 -5.49
CA PRO A 115 -10.15 -3.67 -6.69
C PRO A 115 -10.42 -2.64 -7.79
N ASN A 116 -9.37 -2.25 -8.52
CA ASN A 116 -9.40 -1.25 -9.60
C ASN A 116 -9.93 0.16 -9.23
N ALA A 117 -10.10 0.47 -7.94
CA ALA A 117 -10.50 1.81 -7.52
C ALA A 117 -9.40 2.85 -7.80
N VAL A 118 -9.79 4.09 -8.11
CA VAL A 118 -8.86 5.23 -8.28
C VAL A 118 -9.12 6.27 -7.19
N VAL A 119 -8.25 6.29 -6.19
CA VAL A 119 -8.34 7.17 -5.02
C VAL A 119 -7.48 8.42 -5.25
N THR A 120 -8.14 9.57 -5.25
CA THR A 120 -7.52 10.90 -5.44
C THR A 120 -7.86 11.87 -4.31
N LYS A 121 -8.54 11.41 -3.27
CA LYS A 121 -8.88 12.16 -2.05
C LYS A 121 -8.61 11.28 -0.84
N SER A 122 -8.27 11.91 0.29
CA SER A 122 -8.10 11.19 1.56
C SER A 122 -9.39 10.48 1.96
N ILE A 123 -9.23 9.32 2.62
CA ILE A 123 -10.31 8.43 3.02
C ILE A 123 -10.26 8.28 4.55
N GLU A 124 -11.40 8.50 5.18
CA GLU A 124 -11.56 8.35 6.63
C GLU A 124 -11.36 6.88 7.06
N PRO A 125 -10.87 6.63 8.28
CA PRO A 125 -10.72 5.28 8.82
C PRO A 125 -12.01 4.45 8.77
N CYS A 126 -11.85 3.13 8.78
CA CYS A 126 -12.96 2.18 8.80
C CYS A 126 -13.93 2.39 7.62
N SER A 127 -13.44 2.78 6.46
CA SER A 127 -14.27 3.00 5.27
C SER A 127 -14.10 1.88 4.24
N VAL A 128 -15.13 1.65 3.44
CA VAL A 128 -15.04 0.91 2.18
C VAL A 128 -15.25 1.90 1.05
N VAL A 129 -14.30 1.95 0.12
CA VAL A 129 -14.38 2.84 -1.04
C VAL A 129 -14.08 2.08 -2.33
N GLY A 130 -14.67 2.51 -3.45
CA GLY A 130 -14.46 1.87 -4.74
C GLY A 130 -14.92 2.72 -5.92
N GLY A 131 -14.54 2.30 -7.13
CA GLY A 131 -14.90 2.97 -8.38
C GLY A 131 -13.85 3.97 -8.90
N ILE A 132 -14.19 4.65 -10.00
CA ILE A 132 -13.32 5.61 -10.70
C ILE A 132 -14.13 6.89 -10.98
N PRO A 133 -13.86 8.01 -10.29
CA PRO A 133 -13.04 8.09 -9.07
C PRO A 133 -13.66 7.29 -7.93
N ALA A 134 -12.85 6.92 -6.94
CA ALA A 134 -13.30 6.17 -5.78
C ALA A 134 -14.33 6.97 -4.99
N LYS A 135 -15.45 6.32 -4.66
CA LYS A 135 -16.52 6.86 -3.83
C LYS A 135 -16.70 5.98 -2.60
N TYR A 136 -17.18 6.61 -1.53
CA TYR A 136 -17.60 5.89 -0.33
C TYR A 136 -18.73 4.90 -0.65
N ILE A 137 -18.60 3.68 -0.14
CA ILE A 137 -19.58 2.59 -0.28
C ILE A 137 -20.25 2.33 1.07
N SER A 138 -19.46 2.14 2.11
CA SER A 138 -19.97 1.81 3.45
C SER A 138 -18.93 2.09 4.54
N LYS A 139 -19.39 2.12 5.79
CA LYS A 139 -18.55 2.16 6.98
C LYS A 139 -18.42 0.74 7.53
N ILE A 140 -17.20 0.41 7.94
CA ILE A 140 -16.87 -0.84 8.62
C ILE A 140 -17.15 -0.61 10.10
N ASN A 141 -18.02 -1.45 10.64
CA ASN A 141 -18.26 -1.61 12.07
C ASN A 141 -17.99 -3.07 12.44
N ARG A 142 -18.05 -3.38 13.74
CA ARG A 142 -17.75 -4.72 14.24
C ARG A 142 -18.61 -5.83 13.61
N GLU A 143 -19.90 -5.56 13.41
CA GLU A 143 -20.85 -6.50 12.80
C GLU A 143 -20.49 -6.77 11.32
N SER A 144 -20.45 -5.72 10.50
CA SER A 144 -20.10 -5.82 9.08
C SER A 144 -18.69 -6.37 8.85
N PHE A 145 -17.76 -6.12 9.77
CA PHE A 145 -16.43 -6.73 9.72
C PHE A 145 -16.52 -8.25 9.82
N ASN A 146 -17.18 -8.77 10.86
CA ASN A 146 -17.28 -10.21 11.09
C ASN A 146 -18.06 -10.92 9.98
N GLU A 147 -19.10 -10.29 9.45
CA GLU A 147 -19.95 -10.87 8.41
C GLU A 147 -19.33 -10.82 7.02
N LYS A 148 -18.73 -9.67 6.65
CA LYS A 148 -18.38 -9.36 5.25
C LYS A 148 -16.89 -9.19 5.01
N TYR A 149 -16.15 -8.61 5.97
CA TYR A 149 -14.80 -8.11 5.71
C TYR A 149 -13.66 -8.87 6.39
N LYS A 150 -13.97 -9.83 7.27
CA LYS A 150 -13.00 -10.67 7.98
C LYS A 150 -11.97 -11.36 7.05
N TYR A 151 -12.34 -11.59 5.80
CA TYR A 151 -11.51 -12.27 4.81
C TYR A 151 -10.55 -11.35 4.03
N TYR A 152 -10.66 -10.03 4.19
CA TYR A 152 -9.82 -9.05 3.48
C TYR A 152 -8.42 -8.90 4.11
N GLY A 153 -7.95 -9.89 4.89
CA GLY A 153 -6.62 -9.85 5.52
C GLY A 153 -6.43 -8.73 6.54
N ILE A 154 -7.53 -8.11 6.97
CA ILE A 154 -7.58 -7.12 8.04
C ILE A 154 -7.67 -7.90 9.35
N GLU A 155 -6.70 -7.75 10.25
CA GLU A 155 -6.48 -8.72 11.34
C GLU A 155 -7.39 -8.52 12.56
N ARG A 156 -8.00 -7.34 12.75
CA ARG A 156 -9.06 -7.04 13.72
C ARG A 156 -9.57 -5.61 13.55
N TYR A 157 -10.85 -5.38 13.83
CA TYR A 157 -11.35 -4.06 14.22
C TYR A 157 -10.78 -3.80 15.63
N ILE A 158 -9.85 -2.85 15.75
CA ILE A 158 -9.48 -2.35 17.08
C ILE A 158 -10.55 -1.30 17.38
N ASP A 159 -11.49 -1.68 18.24
CA ASP A 159 -12.28 -0.70 18.98
C ASP A 159 -11.24 0.10 19.79
N GLU A 160 -11.16 1.42 19.54
CA GLU A 160 -10.29 2.46 20.14
C GLU A 160 -9.01 2.85 19.38
#